data_AF-A0A9N9I796-F1
#
_entry.id   AF-A0A9N9I796-F1
#
_cell.length_a   1.000
_cell.length_b   1.000
_cell.length_c   1.000
_cell.angle_alpha   90.00
_cell.angle_beta   90.00
_cell.angle_gamma   90.00
#
_symmetry.space_group_name_H-M   'P 1'
#
loop_
_entity.id
_entity.type
_entity.pdbx_description
1 polymer ?
#
loop_
_entity_poly.entity_id
_entity_poly.type
_entity_poly.pdbx_seq_one_letter_code
_entity_poly.pdbx_strand_id
1 'polypeptide(L)'
;MVTDRPGKYNEYDLLEERKKRNETDDPEVEEYFKAKELFTKGYELASKIPDNSEEETLKKYEREIFESTQYLVEAFLLDDKATEMSSRIMSLAQQYEKLLKLGEDSEKKEIEEKVVEIKDEEISEQKKIKDSHASAEEADASEPEFTRESLILVIWLLFNGKQYKFCIQTLTVALNQLEPALYPRLLHLRASCHLAIGDHKSCVKDLERLTSIKSDFVSAYNILGSIHMSQGDRLDAARNFKIYIEKANKDSLSYSHALYSLCALTIQNATSATTGNRLRIQQAFNYYQKAKEAEIRYENLYGRKPEMTDVKLEKDSKKEAERLAPILQQLFKKCNHCNSLSRKNENGE
;
A
#
# COMPACT_ATOMS: atom_id res chain seq x y z
N MET A 1 -19.45 15.04 -25.57
CA MET A 1 -20.06 14.08 -24.63
C MET A 1 -18.94 13.54 -23.77
N VAL A 2 -18.76 14.10 -22.58
CA VAL A 2 -17.82 13.59 -21.59
C VAL A 2 -18.43 12.29 -21.08
N THR A 3 -17.84 11.15 -21.45
CA THR A 3 -18.27 9.86 -20.92
C THR A 3 -17.88 9.82 -19.45
N ASP A 4 -18.85 10.04 -18.57
CA ASP A 4 -18.81 9.56 -17.19
C ASP A 4 -18.53 8.05 -17.26
N ARG A 5 -17.26 7.68 -17.07
CA ARG A 5 -16.94 6.31 -16.66
C ARG A 5 -17.03 6.34 -15.13
N PRO A 6 -17.76 5.41 -14.50
CA PRO A 6 -17.67 5.25 -13.07
C PRO A 6 -16.26 4.76 -12.78
N GLY A 7 -15.36 5.69 -12.50
CA GLY A 7 -14.07 5.39 -11.91
C GLY A 7 -14.31 4.58 -10.64
N LYS A 8 -13.33 3.77 -10.27
CA LYS A 8 -13.26 3.08 -9.00
C LYS A 8 -13.20 4.14 -7.90
N TYR A 9 -14.38 4.60 -7.51
CA TYR A 9 -14.59 5.66 -6.55
C TYR A 9 -13.94 5.32 -5.21
N ASN A 10 -12.89 6.06 -4.83
CA ASN A 10 -12.27 5.90 -3.53
C ASN A 10 -13.05 6.72 -2.49
N GLU A 11 -13.00 6.30 -1.23
CA GLU A 11 -13.72 7.02 -0.18
C GLU A 11 -13.19 8.42 0.08
N TYR A 12 -11.90 8.68 -0.17
CA TYR A 12 -11.35 10.02 -0.05
C TYR A 12 -11.95 11.01 -1.06
N ASP A 13 -12.49 10.54 -2.19
CA ASP A 13 -13.20 11.40 -3.15
C ASP A 13 -14.47 12.04 -2.53
N LEU A 14 -15.07 11.39 -1.51
CA LEU A 14 -16.22 11.93 -0.76
C LEU A 14 -15.86 13.24 -0.06
N LEU A 15 -14.60 13.42 0.37
CA LEU A 15 -14.16 14.66 1.00
C LEU A 15 -14.18 15.82 0.02
N GLU A 16 -13.84 15.57 -1.25
CA GLU A 16 -13.85 16.58 -2.31
C GLU A 16 -15.29 16.96 -2.69
N GLU A 17 -16.15 15.96 -2.91
CA GLU A 17 -17.58 16.18 -3.20
C GLU A 17 -18.29 16.97 -2.10
N ARG A 18 -17.95 16.70 -0.84
CA ARG A 18 -18.55 17.35 0.31
C ARG A 18 -17.86 18.65 0.69
N LYS A 19 -16.79 19.05 -0.02
CA LYS A 19 -15.96 20.25 0.25
C LYS A 19 -15.34 20.23 1.66
N LYS A 20 -15.00 19.04 2.15
CA LYS A 20 -14.44 18.78 3.48
C LYS A 20 -12.98 18.35 3.48
N ARG A 21 -12.31 18.37 2.32
CA ARG A 21 -10.88 18.02 2.22
C ARG A 21 -9.99 18.80 3.19
N ASN A 22 -10.32 20.06 3.49
CA ASN A 22 -9.57 20.91 4.41
C ASN A 22 -9.97 20.72 5.89
N GLU A 23 -10.97 19.88 6.19
CA GLU A 23 -11.44 19.59 7.56
C GLU A 23 -10.69 18.39 8.19
N THR A 24 -9.80 17.74 7.44
CA THR A 24 -8.99 16.61 7.91
C THR A 24 -7.50 16.89 7.73
N ASP A 25 -6.71 16.39 8.66
CA ASP A 25 -5.24 16.42 8.68
C ASP A 25 -4.66 15.01 8.46
N ASP A 26 -5.44 14.10 7.86
CA ASP A 26 -5.00 12.74 7.58
C ASP A 26 -3.94 12.75 6.45
N PRO A 27 -2.69 12.32 6.73
CA PRO A 27 -1.64 12.28 5.71
C PRO A 27 -1.99 11.33 4.56
N GLU A 28 -2.78 10.28 4.78
CA GLU A 28 -3.20 9.36 3.71
C GLU A 28 -4.10 10.07 2.69
N VAL A 29 -4.93 11.03 3.15
CA VAL A 29 -5.77 11.85 2.27
C VAL A 29 -4.90 12.78 1.43
N GLU A 30 -3.89 13.40 2.03
CA GLU A 30 -2.97 14.28 1.31
C GLU A 30 -2.18 13.52 0.23
N GLU A 31 -1.63 12.34 0.58
CA GLU A 31 -0.93 11.45 -0.35
C GLU A 31 -1.84 10.99 -1.50
N TYR A 32 -3.07 10.58 -1.20
CA TYR A 32 -4.06 10.17 -2.19
C TYR A 32 -4.32 11.25 -3.25
N PHE A 33 -4.60 12.49 -2.83
CA PHE A 33 -4.89 13.56 -3.78
C PHE A 33 -3.67 14.01 -4.58
N LYS A 34 -2.46 13.95 -4.00
CA LYS A 34 -1.22 14.15 -4.76
C LYS A 34 -1.06 13.08 -5.84
N ALA A 35 -1.31 11.81 -5.50
CA ALA A 35 -1.27 10.71 -6.45
C ALA A 35 -2.32 10.88 -7.56
N LYS A 36 -3.53 11.30 -7.21
CA LYS A 36 -4.62 11.60 -8.16
C LYS A 36 -4.26 12.71 -9.14
N GLU A 37 -3.57 13.77 -8.68
CA GLU A 37 -3.10 14.86 -9.53
C GLU A 37 -2.03 14.39 -10.54
N LEU A 38 -1.04 13.63 -10.06
CA LEU A 38 0.00 13.04 -10.92
C LEU A 38 -0.61 12.08 -11.94
N PHE A 39 -1.53 11.21 -11.50
CA PHE A 39 -2.25 10.29 -12.37
C PHE A 39 -3.01 11.03 -13.46
N THR A 40 -3.75 12.09 -13.11
CA THR A 40 -4.50 12.90 -14.07
C THR A 40 -3.59 13.52 -15.12
N LYS A 41 -2.47 14.14 -14.69
CA LYS A 41 -1.46 14.71 -15.59
C LYS A 41 -0.89 13.67 -16.55
N GLY A 42 -0.44 12.53 -16.02
CA GLY A 42 0.11 11.43 -16.81
C GLY A 42 -0.90 10.86 -17.79
N TYR A 43 -2.15 10.67 -17.37
CA TYR A 43 -3.23 10.12 -18.19
C TYR A 43 -3.68 11.08 -19.31
N GLU A 44 -3.71 12.38 -19.05
CA GLU A 44 -4.01 13.39 -20.07
C GLU A 44 -2.94 13.43 -21.18
N LEU A 45 -1.67 13.28 -20.82
CA LEU A 45 -0.58 13.12 -21.79
C LEU A 45 -0.73 11.81 -22.57
N ALA A 46 -0.97 10.69 -21.88
CA ALA A 46 -1.19 9.38 -22.49
C ALA A 46 -2.30 9.43 -23.55
N SER A 47 -3.40 10.13 -23.23
CA SER A 47 -4.60 10.21 -24.06
C SER A 47 -4.41 11.00 -25.36
N LYS A 48 -3.36 11.82 -25.46
CA LYS A 48 -3.03 12.59 -26.69
C LYS A 48 -2.15 11.79 -27.65
N ILE A 49 -1.50 10.74 -27.17
CA ILE A 49 -0.63 9.87 -27.98
C ILE A 49 -1.51 8.89 -28.77
N PRO A 50 -1.30 8.73 -30.09
CA PRO A 50 -2.03 7.76 -30.90
C PRO A 50 -1.88 6.33 -30.33
N ASP A 51 -2.99 5.59 -30.32
CA ASP A 51 -3.07 4.24 -29.77
C ASP A 51 -2.57 3.19 -30.77
N ASN A 52 -1.33 3.32 -31.22
CA ASN A 52 -0.64 2.36 -32.09
C ASN A 52 0.82 2.21 -31.66
N SER A 53 1.48 1.13 -32.08
CA SER A 53 2.87 0.85 -31.74
C SER A 53 3.77 0.89 -32.99
N GLU A 54 3.44 1.71 -33.98
CA GLU A 54 4.24 1.91 -35.18
C GLU A 54 5.51 2.69 -34.84
N GLU A 55 6.66 2.30 -35.41
CA GLU A 55 7.96 2.88 -35.06
C GLU A 55 8.04 4.41 -35.30
N GLU A 56 7.40 4.90 -36.38
CA GLU A 56 7.32 6.33 -36.68
C GLU A 56 6.54 7.10 -35.60
N THR A 57 5.43 6.53 -35.13
CA THR A 57 4.64 7.13 -34.04
C THR A 57 5.42 7.11 -32.73
N LEU A 58 6.08 5.98 -32.42
CA LEU A 58 6.87 5.84 -31.20
C LEU A 58 8.00 6.87 -31.13
N LYS A 59 8.77 7.04 -32.21
CA LYS A 59 9.84 8.05 -32.30
C LYS A 59 9.30 9.48 -32.22
N LYS A 60 8.15 9.75 -32.83
CA LYS A 60 7.54 11.09 -32.82
C LYS A 60 7.04 11.51 -31.43
N TYR A 61 6.51 10.58 -30.65
CA TYR A 61 5.92 10.82 -29.33
C TYR A 61 6.77 10.27 -28.18
N GLU A 62 8.06 10.02 -28.43
CA GLU A 62 8.98 9.37 -27.49
C GLU A 62 8.96 10.10 -26.14
N ARG A 63 9.19 11.41 -26.17
CA ARG A 63 9.21 12.26 -24.97
C ARG A 63 7.90 12.19 -24.18
N GLU A 64 6.77 12.29 -24.87
CA GLU A 64 5.45 12.24 -24.23
C GLU A 64 5.17 10.86 -23.63
N ILE A 65 5.64 9.78 -24.26
CA ILE A 65 5.49 8.42 -23.72
C ILE A 65 6.32 8.27 -22.43
N PHE A 66 7.58 8.71 -22.43
CA PHE A 66 8.43 8.69 -21.23
C PHE A 66 7.85 9.56 -20.10
N GLU A 67 7.47 10.81 -20.41
CA GLU A 67 6.93 11.75 -19.41
C GLU A 67 5.59 11.27 -18.84
N SER A 68 4.69 10.79 -19.69
CA SER A 68 3.42 10.20 -19.26
C SER A 68 3.63 8.99 -18.36
N THR A 69 4.55 8.10 -18.74
CA THR A 69 4.89 6.91 -17.96
C THR A 69 5.44 7.28 -16.59
N GLN A 70 6.34 8.26 -16.52
CA GLN A 70 6.90 8.74 -15.27
C GLN A 70 5.82 9.24 -14.31
N TYR A 71 4.92 10.12 -14.78
CA TYR A 71 3.82 10.62 -13.95
C TYR A 71 2.91 9.50 -13.41
N LEU A 72 2.59 8.51 -14.26
CA LEU A 72 1.72 7.40 -13.87
C LEU A 72 2.40 6.44 -12.88
N VAL A 73 3.68 6.15 -13.08
CA VAL A 73 4.49 5.33 -12.17
C VAL A 73 4.62 6.00 -10.81
N GLU A 74 4.94 7.30 -10.77
CA GLU A 74 5.03 8.04 -9.51
C GLU A 74 3.68 8.12 -8.79
N ALA A 75 2.57 8.28 -9.53
CA ALA A 75 1.23 8.23 -8.94
C ALA A 75 0.95 6.89 -8.28
N PHE A 76 1.26 5.77 -8.94
CA PHE A 76 1.03 4.42 -8.41
C PHE A 76 1.93 4.10 -7.20
N LEU A 77 3.19 4.56 -7.24
CA LEU A 77 4.11 4.44 -6.12
C LEU A 77 3.67 5.28 -4.91
N LEU A 78 3.01 6.41 -5.14
CA LEU A 78 2.49 7.23 -4.06
C LEU A 78 1.23 6.62 -3.42
N ASP A 79 0.19 6.39 -4.22
CA ASP A 79 -1.01 5.69 -3.74
C ASP A 79 -1.72 4.93 -4.88
N ASP A 80 -1.78 3.62 -4.78
CA ASP A 80 -2.42 2.74 -5.76
C ASP A 80 -3.93 2.96 -5.81
N LYS A 81 -4.53 3.41 -4.70
CA LYS A 81 -5.96 3.71 -4.59
C LYS A 81 -6.38 4.86 -5.51
N ALA A 82 -5.47 5.78 -5.81
CA ALA A 82 -5.70 6.94 -6.69
C ALA A 82 -5.51 6.62 -8.17
N THR A 83 -5.02 5.42 -8.49
CA THR A 83 -4.65 5.03 -9.84
C THR A 83 -5.57 3.94 -10.37
N GLU A 84 -6.07 4.15 -11.59
CA GLU A 84 -6.92 3.18 -12.26
C GLU A 84 -6.23 2.59 -13.47
N MET A 85 -6.25 1.27 -13.60
CA MET A 85 -5.79 0.63 -14.82
C MET A 85 -6.84 0.75 -15.93
N SER A 86 -6.38 1.11 -17.12
CA SER A 86 -7.21 1.27 -18.32
C SER A 86 -6.53 0.67 -19.54
N SER A 87 -7.31 0.43 -20.61
CA SER A 87 -6.76 -0.01 -21.90
C SER A 87 -5.69 0.92 -22.44
N ARG A 88 -5.85 2.24 -22.22
CA ARG A 88 -4.88 3.23 -22.67
C ARG A 88 -3.55 3.09 -21.92
N ILE A 89 -3.58 2.88 -20.61
CA ILE A 89 -2.37 2.67 -19.80
C ILE A 89 -1.68 1.36 -20.20
N MET A 90 -2.44 0.30 -20.47
CA MET A 90 -1.88 -0.97 -20.97
C MET A 90 -1.17 -0.79 -22.31
N SER A 91 -1.77 -0.04 -23.24
CA SER A 91 -1.14 0.28 -24.52
C SER A 91 0.09 1.18 -24.35
N LEU A 92 0.02 2.19 -23.47
CA LEU A 92 1.17 3.03 -23.14
C LEU A 92 2.34 2.20 -22.61
N ALA A 93 2.08 1.23 -21.72
CA ALA A 93 3.11 0.31 -21.24
C ALA A 93 3.75 -0.48 -22.39
N GLN A 94 2.97 -0.98 -23.35
CA GLN A 94 3.51 -1.66 -24.53
C GLN A 94 4.34 -0.73 -25.43
N GLN A 95 3.89 0.51 -25.61
CA GLN A 95 4.61 1.54 -26.35
C GLN A 95 5.97 1.86 -25.67
N TYR A 96 5.96 2.00 -24.35
CA TYR A 96 7.14 2.24 -23.53
C TYR A 96 8.16 1.08 -23.66
N GLU A 97 7.72 -0.17 -23.47
CA GLU A 97 8.57 -1.36 -23.65
C GLU A 97 9.17 -1.47 -25.04
N LYS A 98 8.38 -1.15 -26.07
CA LYS A 98 8.86 -1.20 -27.46
C LYS A 98 9.87 -0.09 -27.74
N LEU A 99 9.70 1.10 -27.16
CA LEU A 99 10.67 2.18 -27.25
C LEU A 99 12.01 1.81 -26.61
N LEU A 100 12.01 1.19 -25.43
CA LEU A 100 13.24 0.72 -24.79
C LEU A 100 14.03 -0.24 -25.69
N LYS A 101 13.34 -1.22 -26.29
CA LYS A 101 13.96 -2.18 -27.22
C LYS A 101 14.54 -1.52 -28.47
N LEU A 102 13.83 -0.53 -29.03
CA LEU A 102 14.35 0.22 -30.18
C LEU A 102 15.61 1.00 -29.82
N GLY A 103 15.70 1.53 -28.59
CA GLY A 103 16.90 2.16 -28.04
C GLY A 103 18.06 1.18 -27.92
N GLU A 104 17.86 0.03 -27.26
CA GLU A 104 18.88 -1.02 -27.12
C GLU A 104 19.39 -1.54 -28.47
N ASP A 105 18.48 -1.76 -29.43
CA ASP A 105 18.85 -2.22 -30.77
C ASP A 105 19.67 -1.15 -31.53
N SER A 106 19.42 0.14 -31.27
CA SER A 106 20.20 1.23 -31.85
C SER A 106 21.60 1.32 -31.23
N GLU A 107 21.74 1.17 -29.92
CA GLU A 107 23.04 1.14 -29.24
C GLU A 107 23.87 -0.08 -29.65
N LYS A 108 23.24 -1.26 -29.75
CA LYS A 108 23.92 -2.48 -30.24
C LYS A 108 24.40 -2.31 -31.67
N LYS A 109 23.60 -1.71 -32.55
CA LYS A 109 24.01 -1.40 -33.93
C LYS A 109 25.14 -0.38 -33.98
N GLU A 110 25.11 0.68 -33.17
CA GLU A 110 26.23 1.63 -33.09
C GLU A 110 27.51 0.97 -32.58
N ILE A 111 27.41 0.04 -31.61
CA ILE A 111 28.57 -0.71 -31.12
C ILE A 111 29.08 -1.66 -32.20
N GLU A 112 28.20 -2.38 -32.91
CA GLU A 112 28.57 -3.24 -34.03
C GLU A 112 29.22 -2.43 -35.17
N GLU A 113 28.67 -1.27 -35.52
CA GLU A 113 29.24 -0.36 -36.52
C GLU A 113 30.60 0.18 -36.08
N LYS A 114 30.76 0.63 -34.82
CA LYS A 114 32.06 1.04 -34.27
C LYS A 114 33.06 -0.13 -34.22
N VAL A 115 32.62 -1.34 -33.92
CA VAL A 115 33.48 -2.55 -33.94
C VAL A 115 33.88 -2.92 -35.36
N VAL A 116 33.02 -2.70 -36.35
CA VAL A 116 33.35 -2.88 -37.77
C VAL A 116 34.31 -1.77 -38.24
N GLU A 117 34.11 -0.52 -37.86
CA GLU A 117 35.03 0.59 -38.15
C GLU A 117 36.42 0.36 -37.53
N ILE A 118 36.50 -0.10 -36.27
CA ILE A 118 37.77 -0.47 -35.62
C ILE A 118 38.45 -1.64 -36.37
N LYS A 119 37.68 -2.61 -36.86
CA LYS A 119 38.21 -3.72 -37.67
C LYS A 119 38.67 -3.26 -39.05
N ASP A 120 38.04 -2.24 -39.64
CA ASP A 120 38.44 -1.67 -40.92
C ASP A 120 39.67 -0.73 -40.79
N GLU A 121 39.88 -0.10 -39.63
CA GLU A 121 41.12 0.64 -39.30
C GLU A 121 42.31 -0.31 -39.02
N GLU A 122 42.08 -1.48 -38.42
CA GLU A 122 43.13 -2.48 -38.16
C GLU A 122 43.53 -3.34 -39.38
N ILE A 123 42.92 -3.14 -40.58
CA ILE A 123 43.31 -3.87 -41.81
C ILE A 123 44.52 -3.25 -42.55
N SER A 124 45.15 -2.20 -42.01
CA SER A 124 46.39 -1.64 -42.59
C SER A 124 47.72 -2.12 -41.98
N GLU A 125 47.74 -2.96 -40.94
CA GLU A 125 48.99 -3.62 -40.48
C GLU A 125 48.82 -5.13 -40.33
N GLN A 126 49.35 -5.87 -41.32
CA GLN A 126 49.41 -7.32 -41.28
C GLN A 126 50.37 -7.86 -40.20
N LYS A 127 49.94 -9.01 -39.64
CA LYS A 127 50.67 -10.30 -39.49
C LYS A 127 51.25 -10.69 -38.12
N LYS A 128 50.85 -11.94 -37.78
CA LYS A 128 51.28 -12.88 -36.71
C LYS A 128 50.47 -12.64 -35.42
N ILE A 129 49.66 -13.57 -34.92
CA ILE A 129 50.00 -14.96 -34.58
C ILE A 129 48.73 -15.84 -34.69
N LYS A 130 48.94 -17.09 -35.13
CA LYS A 130 47.93 -18.16 -35.21
C LYS A 130 47.90 -18.99 -33.91
N ASP A 131 46.70 -19.51 -33.64
CA ASP A 131 46.34 -20.73 -32.91
C ASP A 131 46.39 -20.73 -31.37
N SER A 132 45.23 -20.45 -30.77
CA SER A 132 44.49 -21.50 -30.04
C SER A 132 43.01 -21.11 -29.88
N HIS A 133 42.15 -21.85 -30.56
CA HIS A 133 40.69 -21.80 -30.46
C HIS A 133 40.17 -22.29 -29.09
N ALA A 134 38.92 -21.90 -28.81
CA ALA A 134 37.98 -22.35 -27.77
C ALA A 134 38.25 -21.71 -26.38
N SER A 135 37.38 -20.88 -25.82
CA SER A 135 35.91 -20.98 -25.75
C SER A 135 35.22 -19.63 -26.01
N ALA A 136 34.54 -19.53 -27.15
CA ALA A 136 33.40 -18.64 -27.29
C ALA A 136 32.18 -19.46 -26.87
N GLU A 137 31.79 -19.36 -25.60
CA GLU A 137 30.49 -19.77 -25.04
C GLU A 137 30.57 -19.57 -23.52
N GLU A 138 30.56 -18.31 -23.07
CA GLU A 138 29.87 -18.00 -21.83
C GLU A 138 28.71 -17.10 -22.24
N ALA A 139 27.54 -17.73 -22.26
CA ALA A 139 26.27 -17.07 -22.39
C ALA A 139 26.23 -15.93 -21.36
N ASP A 140 26.14 -14.71 -21.88
CA ASP A 140 25.72 -13.53 -21.15
C ASP A 140 24.31 -13.81 -20.59
N ALA A 141 24.27 -14.41 -19.41
CA ALA A 141 23.11 -14.41 -18.55
C ALA A 141 23.18 -13.15 -17.68
N SER A 142 23.32 -11.98 -18.31
CA SER A 142 22.83 -10.76 -17.70
C SER A 142 21.34 -10.98 -17.44
N GLU A 143 20.94 -11.00 -16.17
CA GLU A 143 19.52 -10.94 -15.84
C GLU A 143 18.92 -9.78 -16.64
N PRO A 144 17.73 -9.93 -17.25
CA PRO A 144 17.11 -8.81 -17.97
C PRO A 144 16.97 -7.66 -16.98
N GLU A 145 17.79 -6.63 -17.17
CA GLU A 145 17.78 -5.44 -16.35
C GLU A 145 16.57 -4.62 -16.78
N PHE A 146 15.44 -4.87 -16.11
CA PHE A 146 14.23 -4.08 -16.33
C PHE A 146 14.50 -2.64 -15.89
N THR A 147 14.08 -1.67 -16.70
CA THR A 147 14.07 -0.29 -16.22
C THR A 147 13.14 -0.17 -15.01
N ARG A 148 13.41 0.81 -14.16
CA ARG A 148 12.58 1.12 -12.98
C ARG A 148 11.11 1.23 -13.36
N GLU A 149 10.79 2.04 -14.36
CA GLU A 149 9.42 2.30 -14.80
C GLU A 149 8.77 1.05 -15.39
N SER A 150 9.49 0.27 -16.21
CA SER A 150 9.03 -1.01 -16.77
C SER A 150 8.58 -1.95 -15.65
N LEU A 151 9.43 -2.13 -14.64
CA LEU A 151 9.16 -3.05 -13.54
C LEU A 151 7.96 -2.61 -12.72
N ILE A 152 7.83 -1.30 -12.45
CA ILE A 152 6.67 -0.76 -11.72
C ILE A 152 5.37 -0.88 -12.54
N LEU A 153 5.41 -0.66 -13.86
CA LEU A 153 4.24 -0.87 -14.73
C LEU A 153 3.78 -2.34 -14.69
N VAL A 154 4.70 -3.30 -14.74
CA VAL A 154 4.39 -4.72 -14.61
C VAL A 154 3.77 -5.03 -13.24
N ILE A 155 4.33 -4.49 -12.15
CA ILE A 155 3.75 -4.63 -10.81
C ILE A 155 2.33 -4.08 -10.79
N TRP A 156 2.10 -2.88 -11.34
CA TRP A 156 0.79 -2.24 -11.36
C TRP A 156 -0.25 -3.04 -12.14
N LEU A 157 0.14 -3.58 -13.31
CA LEU A 157 -0.66 -4.48 -14.14
C LEU A 157 -1.06 -5.75 -13.38
N LEU A 158 -0.09 -6.43 -12.77
CA LEU A 158 -0.31 -7.69 -12.05
C LEU A 158 -1.16 -7.47 -10.78
N PHE A 159 -0.91 -6.38 -10.06
CA PHE A 159 -1.64 -6.02 -8.85
C PHE A 159 -3.13 -5.75 -9.16
N ASN A 160 -3.42 -4.96 -10.20
CA ASN A 160 -4.81 -4.73 -10.63
C ASN A 160 -5.47 -5.99 -11.20
N GLY A 161 -4.71 -6.81 -11.92
CA GLY A 161 -5.16 -8.10 -12.43
C GLY A 161 -5.39 -9.16 -11.35
N LYS A 162 -5.12 -8.86 -10.06
CA LYS A 162 -5.16 -9.80 -8.93
C LYS A 162 -4.28 -11.03 -9.12
N GLN A 163 -3.26 -10.92 -9.96
CA GLN A 163 -2.29 -11.98 -10.23
C GLN A 163 -1.20 -11.96 -9.14
N TYR A 164 -1.62 -12.10 -7.89
CA TYR A 164 -0.78 -11.83 -6.72
C TYR A 164 0.47 -12.69 -6.64
N LYS A 165 0.42 -13.95 -7.11
CA LYS A 165 1.60 -14.84 -7.14
C LYS A 165 2.72 -14.29 -8.03
N PHE A 166 2.37 -13.86 -9.24
CA PHE A 166 3.33 -13.24 -10.17
C PHE A 166 3.75 -11.87 -9.65
N CYS A 167 2.81 -11.08 -9.12
CA CYS A 167 3.12 -9.77 -8.53
C CYS A 167 4.16 -9.88 -7.40
N ILE A 168 4.07 -10.90 -6.53
CA ILE A 168 5.06 -11.16 -5.47
C ILE A 168 6.45 -11.46 -6.03
N GLN A 169 6.53 -12.23 -7.12
CA GLN A 169 7.80 -12.53 -7.78
C GLN A 169 8.42 -11.25 -8.35
N THR A 170 7.64 -10.45 -9.07
CA THR A 170 8.10 -9.16 -9.63
C THR A 170 8.50 -8.17 -8.55
N LEU A 171 7.74 -8.07 -7.46
CA LEU A 171 8.09 -7.25 -6.30
C LEU A 171 9.37 -7.70 -5.61
N THR A 172 9.68 -9.00 -5.65
CA THR A 172 10.93 -9.53 -5.10
C THR A 172 12.12 -9.14 -5.97
N VAL A 173 11.97 -9.19 -7.30
CA VAL A 173 12.97 -8.65 -8.24
C VAL A 173 13.16 -7.15 -8.00
N ALA A 174 12.07 -6.39 -7.87
CA ALA A 174 12.12 -4.95 -7.62
C ALA A 174 12.84 -4.59 -6.31
N LEU A 175 12.67 -5.37 -5.25
CA LEU A 175 13.40 -5.17 -3.99
C LEU A 175 14.91 -5.42 -4.09
N ASN A 176 15.36 -6.19 -5.07
CA ASN A 176 16.77 -6.48 -5.29
C ASN A 176 17.44 -5.47 -6.25
N GLN A 177 16.68 -4.96 -7.23
CA GLN A 177 17.19 -4.09 -8.30
C GLN A 177 16.97 -2.59 -8.05
N LEU A 178 15.86 -2.20 -7.42
CA LEU A 178 15.47 -0.79 -7.29
C LEU A 178 16.03 -0.13 -6.03
N GLU A 179 16.00 1.20 -6.02
CA GLU A 179 16.55 2.01 -4.95
C GLU A 179 15.91 1.74 -3.57
N PRO A 180 16.70 1.76 -2.47
CA PRO A 180 16.19 1.51 -1.11
C PRO A 180 15.07 2.46 -0.65
N ALA A 181 14.98 3.65 -1.26
CA ALA A 181 13.93 4.62 -0.98
C ALA A 181 12.52 4.06 -1.29
N LEU A 182 12.40 3.14 -2.25
CA LEU A 182 11.13 2.50 -2.62
C LEU A 182 10.77 1.31 -1.73
N TYR A 183 11.71 0.78 -0.94
CA TYR A 183 11.47 -0.44 -0.14
C TYR A 183 10.21 -0.36 0.73
N PRO A 184 9.89 0.75 1.42
CA PRO A 184 8.66 0.81 2.19
C PRO A 184 7.41 0.54 1.35
N ARG A 185 7.33 1.13 0.16
CA ARG A 185 6.20 0.97 -0.74
C ARG A 185 6.14 -0.43 -1.34
N LEU A 186 7.28 -0.96 -1.81
CA LEU A 186 7.36 -2.29 -2.40
C LEU A 186 7.02 -3.39 -1.37
N LEU A 187 7.53 -3.27 -0.14
CA LEU A 187 7.19 -4.20 0.95
C LEU A 187 5.71 -4.13 1.31
N HIS A 188 5.11 -2.93 1.34
CA HIS A 188 3.68 -2.78 1.60
C HIS A 188 2.82 -3.44 0.50
N LEU A 189 3.16 -3.24 -0.77
CA LEU A 189 2.46 -3.89 -1.89
C LEU A 189 2.62 -5.42 -1.83
N ARG A 190 3.83 -5.91 -1.50
CA ARG A 190 4.09 -7.36 -1.41
C ARG A 190 3.37 -7.98 -0.21
N ALA A 191 3.35 -7.31 0.94
CA ALA A 191 2.57 -7.72 2.10
C ALA A 191 1.07 -7.79 1.78
N SER A 192 0.54 -6.81 1.03
CA SER A 192 -0.86 -6.82 0.58
C SER A 192 -1.16 -8.00 -0.35
N CYS A 193 -0.25 -8.33 -1.27
CA CYS A 193 -0.37 -9.53 -2.11
C CYS A 193 -0.34 -10.82 -1.28
N HIS A 194 0.57 -10.94 -0.30
CA HIS A 194 0.65 -12.08 0.61
C HIS A 194 -0.64 -12.24 1.44
N LEU A 195 -1.19 -11.12 1.93
CA LEU A 195 -2.46 -11.12 2.65
C LEU A 195 -3.61 -11.62 1.76
N ALA A 196 -3.67 -11.16 0.51
CA ALA A 196 -4.72 -11.53 -0.44
C ALA A 196 -4.70 -13.02 -0.83
N ILE A 197 -3.53 -13.67 -0.80
CA ILE A 197 -3.40 -15.13 -1.03
C ILE A 197 -3.49 -15.96 0.26
N GLY A 198 -3.65 -15.32 1.43
CA GLY A 198 -3.72 -15.99 2.73
C GLY A 198 -2.37 -16.41 3.33
N ASP A 199 -1.25 -15.95 2.77
CA ASP A 199 0.09 -16.21 3.30
C ASP A 199 0.44 -15.21 4.42
N HIS A 200 -0.19 -15.40 5.58
CA HIS A 200 0.01 -14.53 6.74
C HIS A 200 1.46 -14.54 7.25
N LYS A 201 2.21 -15.63 7.08
CA LYS A 201 3.60 -15.72 7.58
C LYS A 201 4.53 -14.79 6.82
N SER A 202 4.46 -14.80 5.49
CA SER A 202 5.28 -13.91 4.67
C SER A 202 4.80 -12.46 4.78
N CYS A 203 3.48 -12.25 4.89
CA CYS A 203 2.91 -10.92 5.15
C CYS A 203 3.48 -10.28 6.42
N VAL A 204 3.49 -11.01 7.55
CA VAL A 204 4.05 -10.51 8.82
C VAL A 204 5.54 -10.15 8.67
N LYS A 205 6.35 -11.00 8.02
CA LYS A 205 7.77 -10.71 7.79
C LYS A 205 7.98 -9.41 7.00
N ASP A 206 7.19 -9.18 5.96
CA ASP A 206 7.28 -7.96 5.17
C ASP A 206 6.85 -6.72 5.95
N LEU A 207 5.81 -6.83 6.78
CA LEU A 207 5.33 -5.74 7.63
C LEU A 207 6.30 -5.43 8.79
N GLU A 208 6.95 -6.44 9.37
CA GLU A 208 8.00 -6.26 10.38
C GLU A 208 9.23 -5.56 9.75
N ARG A 209 9.64 -5.99 8.56
CA ARG A 209 10.70 -5.30 7.81
C ARG A 209 10.30 -3.87 7.48
N LEU A 210 9.07 -3.64 7.04
CA LEU A 210 8.52 -2.32 6.73
C LEU A 210 8.55 -1.39 7.95
N THR A 211 8.05 -1.84 9.10
CA THR A 211 8.02 -1.05 10.33
C THR A 211 9.42 -0.80 10.92
N SER A 212 10.40 -1.66 10.62
CA SER A 212 11.81 -1.42 10.96
C SER A 212 12.48 -0.33 10.10
N ILE A 213 12.06 -0.18 8.84
CA ILE A 213 12.58 0.84 7.91
C ILE A 213 11.86 2.17 8.11
N LYS A 214 10.52 2.13 8.15
CA LYS A 214 9.66 3.30 8.33
C LYS A 214 8.69 3.03 9.48
N SER A 215 9.07 3.44 10.68
CA SER A 215 8.24 3.30 11.89
C SER A 215 6.91 4.04 11.82
N ASP A 216 6.79 4.97 10.87
CA ASP A 216 5.64 5.85 10.65
C ASP A 216 4.70 5.31 9.58
N PHE A 217 4.95 4.11 9.05
CA PHE A 217 3.99 3.41 8.20
C PHE A 217 2.85 2.86 9.08
N VAL A 218 1.94 3.75 9.48
CA VAL A 218 0.98 3.47 10.56
C VAL A 218 0.04 2.31 10.21
N SER A 219 -0.43 2.23 8.96
CA SER A 219 -1.33 1.17 8.49
C SER A 219 -0.74 -0.25 8.64
N ALA A 220 0.58 -0.41 8.66
CA ALA A 220 1.23 -1.72 8.89
C ALA A 220 0.88 -2.30 10.27
N TYR A 221 0.80 -1.47 11.31
CA TYR A 221 0.41 -1.92 12.65
C TYR A 221 -1.04 -2.38 12.71
N ASN A 222 -1.93 -1.77 11.94
CA ASN A 222 -3.32 -2.24 11.86
C ASN A 222 -3.38 -3.63 11.21
N ILE A 223 -2.68 -3.83 10.10
CA ILE A 223 -2.64 -5.12 9.39
C ILE A 223 -2.01 -6.20 10.28
N LEU A 224 -0.88 -5.92 10.94
CA LEU A 224 -0.27 -6.83 11.91
C LEU A 224 -1.23 -7.18 13.05
N GLY A 225 -1.92 -6.18 13.60
CA GLY A 225 -2.94 -6.37 14.64
C GLY A 225 -4.05 -7.34 14.21
N SER A 226 -4.58 -7.14 13.00
CA SER A 226 -5.64 -7.98 12.42
C SER A 226 -5.16 -9.40 12.13
N ILE A 227 -3.93 -9.59 11.62
CA ILE A 227 -3.35 -10.91 11.39
C ILE A 227 -3.16 -11.66 12.72
N HIS A 228 -2.54 -11.04 13.73
CA HIS A 228 -2.37 -11.69 15.03
C HIS A 228 -3.71 -12.01 15.69
N MET A 229 -4.70 -11.12 15.55
CA MET A 229 -6.04 -11.36 16.06
C MET A 229 -6.70 -12.57 15.39
N SER A 230 -6.51 -12.76 14.09
CA SER A 230 -7.04 -13.91 13.35
C SER A 230 -6.34 -15.22 13.70
N GLN A 231 -5.05 -15.17 14.05
CA GLN A 231 -4.25 -16.30 14.50
C GLN A 231 -4.49 -16.67 15.97
N GLY A 232 -5.16 -15.80 16.74
CA GLY A 232 -5.41 -15.98 18.17
C GLY A 232 -4.31 -15.43 19.09
N ASP A 233 -3.31 -14.75 18.52
CA ASP A 233 -2.19 -14.12 19.23
C ASP A 233 -2.62 -12.78 19.84
N ARG A 234 -3.49 -12.85 20.84
CA ARG A 234 -4.19 -11.67 21.42
C ARG A 234 -3.26 -10.61 21.98
N LEU A 235 -2.12 -11.01 22.54
CA LEU A 235 -1.16 -10.08 23.16
C LEU A 235 -0.48 -9.21 22.09
N ASP A 236 -0.02 -9.83 21.01
CA ASP A 236 0.64 -9.13 19.91
C ASP A 236 -0.37 -8.33 19.10
N ALA A 237 -1.60 -8.84 18.92
CA ALA A 237 -2.71 -8.09 18.34
C ALA A 237 -3.00 -6.80 19.13
N ALA A 238 -3.17 -6.91 20.45
CA ALA A 238 -3.44 -5.76 21.31
C ALA A 238 -2.27 -4.77 21.34
N ARG A 239 -1.02 -5.23 21.26
CA ARG A 239 0.16 -4.36 21.17
C ARG A 239 0.14 -3.54 19.88
N ASN A 240 -0.05 -4.21 18.74
CA ASN A 240 -0.06 -3.56 17.43
C ASN A 240 -1.21 -2.57 17.29
N PHE A 241 -2.43 -2.93 17.70
CA PHE A 241 -3.55 -1.99 17.68
C PHE A 241 -3.33 -0.78 18.60
N LYS A 242 -2.66 -0.95 19.75
CA LYS A 242 -2.31 0.19 20.63
C LYS A 242 -1.34 1.15 19.94
N ILE A 243 -0.29 0.62 19.31
CA ILE A 243 0.67 1.45 18.55
C ILE A 243 -0.06 2.16 17.40
N TYR A 244 -0.97 1.47 16.72
CA TYR A 244 -1.78 2.05 15.66
C TYR A 244 -2.62 3.23 16.16
N ILE A 245 -3.43 3.08 17.22
CA ILE A 245 -4.27 4.19 17.70
C ILE A 245 -3.48 5.37 18.28
N GLU A 246 -2.24 5.16 18.69
CA GLU A 246 -1.35 6.23 19.18
C GLU A 246 -0.80 7.07 18.03
N LYS A 247 -0.58 6.47 16.85
CA LYS A 247 0.03 7.12 15.69
C LYS A 247 -0.95 7.50 14.59
N ALA A 248 -2.09 6.83 14.49
CA ALA A 248 -3.02 6.98 13.39
C ALA A 248 -3.80 8.30 13.48
N ASN A 249 -4.14 8.84 12.30
CA ASN A 249 -5.13 9.92 12.26
C ASN A 249 -6.51 9.35 12.67
N LYS A 250 -7.23 10.13 13.48
CA LYS A 250 -8.57 9.76 13.97
C LYS A 250 -9.63 9.72 12.87
N ASP A 251 -9.35 10.37 11.74
CA ASP A 251 -10.20 10.43 10.55
C ASP A 251 -9.98 9.25 9.59
N SER A 252 -8.94 8.44 9.84
CA SER A 252 -8.67 7.24 9.07
C SER A 252 -9.79 6.22 9.25
N LEU A 253 -10.18 5.57 8.16
CA LEU A 253 -11.20 4.50 8.15
C LEU A 253 -10.95 3.46 9.24
N SER A 254 -9.70 3.01 9.36
CA SER A 254 -9.31 1.91 10.23
C SER A 254 -9.19 2.30 11.72
N TYR A 255 -9.24 3.60 12.05
CA TYR A 255 -9.10 4.07 13.44
C TYR A 255 -10.23 3.55 14.34
N SER A 256 -11.47 3.64 13.87
CA SER A 256 -12.63 3.12 14.61
C SER A 256 -12.57 1.59 14.75
N HIS A 257 -12.09 0.89 13.72
CA HIS A 257 -11.99 -0.57 13.69
C HIS A 257 -10.99 -1.08 14.73
N ALA A 258 -9.79 -0.47 14.77
CA ALA A 258 -8.77 -0.81 15.76
C ALA A 258 -9.26 -0.60 17.20
N LEU A 259 -10.05 0.46 17.46
CA LEU A 259 -10.64 0.69 18.78
C LEU A 259 -11.67 -0.38 19.16
N TYR A 260 -12.50 -0.85 18.23
CA TYR A 260 -13.39 -1.97 18.48
C TYR A 260 -12.63 -3.27 18.72
N SER A 261 -11.58 -3.54 17.95
CA SER A 261 -10.72 -4.71 18.14
C SER A 261 -10.04 -4.68 19.52
N LEU A 262 -9.53 -3.53 19.96
CA LEU A 262 -8.98 -3.36 21.31
C LEU A 262 -10.04 -3.54 22.40
N CYS A 263 -11.26 -3.03 22.19
CA CYS A 263 -12.36 -3.24 23.11
C CYS A 263 -12.64 -4.74 23.30
N ALA A 264 -12.81 -5.49 22.20
CA ALA A 264 -13.06 -6.93 22.23
C ALA A 264 -11.92 -7.69 22.92
N LEU A 265 -10.66 -7.43 22.53
CA LEU A 265 -9.47 -8.05 23.13
C LEU A 265 -9.33 -7.76 24.63
N THR A 266 -9.72 -6.55 25.06
CA THR A 266 -9.65 -6.16 26.48
C THR A 266 -10.70 -6.89 27.32
N ILE A 267 -11.90 -7.10 26.77
CA ILE A 267 -13.01 -7.74 27.50
C ILE A 267 -12.85 -9.26 27.56
N GLN A 268 -12.39 -9.90 26.48
CA GLN A 268 -12.19 -11.36 26.46
C GLN A 268 -11.16 -11.83 27.50
N ASN A 269 -10.26 -10.94 27.94
CA ASN A 269 -9.30 -11.20 29.00
C ASN A 269 -9.87 -10.97 30.43
N ALA A 270 -11.13 -10.54 30.57
CA ALA A 270 -11.79 -10.26 31.85
C ALA A 270 -12.78 -11.38 32.24
N THR A 271 -12.27 -12.55 32.62
CA THR A 271 -13.08 -13.74 32.92
C THR A 271 -13.54 -13.87 34.39
N SER A 272 -13.20 -12.94 35.28
CA SER A 272 -13.58 -13.00 36.71
C SER A 272 -13.79 -11.61 37.37
N ALA A 273 -14.53 -11.51 38.47
CA ALA A 273 -14.82 -10.22 39.14
C ALA A 273 -13.69 -9.73 40.07
N THR A 274 -12.45 -9.68 39.59
CA THR A 274 -11.30 -9.15 40.35
C THR A 274 -11.10 -7.64 40.12
N THR A 275 -10.37 -6.95 41.01
CA THR A 275 -10.04 -5.53 40.88
C THR A 275 -9.33 -5.21 39.54
N GLY A 276 -8.46 -6.10 39.07
CA GLY A 276 -7.82 -5.99 37.76
C GLY A 276 -8.81 -6.04 36.60
N ASN A 277 -9.89 -6.82 36.72
CA ASN A 277 -10.93 -6.91 35.70
C ASN A 277 -11.87 -5.69 35.71
N ARG A 278 -12.04 -5.01 36.86
CA ARG A 278 -12.74 -3.70 36.89
C ARG A 278 -12.04 -2.63 36.05
N LEU A 279 -10.70 -2.55 36.16
CA LEU A 279 -9.91 -1.60 35.37
C LEU A 279 -9.97 -1.93 33.87
N ARG A 280 -9.94 -3.22 33.51
CA ARG A 280 -10.10 -3.68 32.12
C ARG A 280 -11.48 -3.34 31.55
N ILE A 281 -12.55 -3.51 32.32
CA ILE A 281 -13.90 -3.12 31.92
C ILE A 281 -13.97 -1.60 31.66
N GLN A 282 -13.37 -0.80 32.53
CA GLN A 282 -13.30 0.66 32.34
C GLN A 282 -12.50 1.04 31.08
N GLN A 283 -11.36 0.39 30.84
CA GLN A 283 -10.56 0.59 29.64
C GLN A 283 -11.32 0.21 28.36
N ALA A 284 -11.99 -0.94 28.35
CA ALA A 284 -12.77 -1.39 27.20
C ALA A 284 -13.94 -0.44 26.89
N PHE A 285 -14.63 0.05 27.93
CA PHE A 285 -15.69 1.04 27.75
C PHE A 285 -15.16 2.35 27.16
N ASN A 286 -13.98 2.81 27.57
CA ASN A 286 -13.33 3.99 26.99
C ASN A 286 -12.99 3.77 25.50
N TYR A 287 -12.43 2.62 25.14
CA TYR A 287 -12.18 2.27 23.73
C TYR A 287 -13.46 2.28 22.90
N TYR A 288 -14.55 1.71 23.43
CA TYR A 288 -15.86 1.73 22.77
C TYR A 288 -16.41 3.15 22.55
N GLN A 289 -16.33 4.02 23.57
CA GLN A 289 -16.77 5.41 23.44
C GLN A 289 -15.97 6.16 22.37
N LYS A 290 -14.64 6.04 22.40
CA LYS A 290 -13.77 6.62 21.37
C LYS A 290 -14.08 6.10 19.97
N ALA A 291 -14.41 4.81 19.83
CA ALA A 291 -14.77 4.23 18.54
C ALA A 291 -16.05 4.88 17.98
N LYS A 292 -17.05 5.11 18.83
CA LYS A 292 -18.31 5.78 18.44
C LYS A 292 -18.10 7.26 18.10
N GLU A 293 -17.26 7.96 18.85
CA GLU A 293 -16.88 9.34 18.53
C GLU A 293 -16.16 9.43 17.17
N ALA A 294 -15.25 8.49 16.90
CA ALA A 294 -14.57 8.39 15.62
C ALA A 294 -15.53 8.07 14.46
N GLU A 295 -16.48 7.17 14.64
CA GLU A 295 -17.53 6.88 13.64
C GLU A 295 -18.35 8.14 13.30
N ILE A 296 -18.73 8.93 14.30
CA ILE A 296 -19.50 10.17 14.11
C ILE A 296 -18.64 11.20 13.35
N ARG A 297 -17.36 11.33 13.71
CA ARG A 297 -16.43 12.23 13.00
C ARG A 297 -16.25 11.78 11.55
N TYR A 298 -16.05 10.49 11.31
CA TYR A 298 -15.95 9.91 9.98
C TYR A 298 -17.22 10.15 9.15
N GLU A 299 -18.39 9.88 9.71
CA GLU A 299 -19.69 10.09 9.02
C GLU A 299 -19.93 11.57 8.69
N ASN A 300 -19.48 12.49 9.54
CA ASN A 300 -19.54 13.92 9.25
C ASN A 300 -18.67 14.30 8.03
N LEU A 301 -17.43 13.80 8.00
CA LEU A 301 -16.46 14.05 6.94
C LEU A 301 -16.89 13.41 5.61
N TYR A 302 -17.09 12.09 5.62
CA TYR A 302 -17.29 11.27 4.42
C TYR A 302 -18.76 11.06 4.05
N GLY A 303 -19.71 11.40 4.93
CA GLY A 303 -21.15 11.25 4.67
C GLY A 303 -21.67 9.82 4.78
N ARG A 304 -20.82 8.87 5.19
CA ARG A 304 -21.17 7.47 5.43
C ARG A 304 -20.40 6.93 6.63
N LYS A 305 -20.90 5.86 7.23
CA LYS A 305 -20.18 5.16 8.30
C LYS A 305 -18.97 4.40 7.73
N PRO A 306 -17.90 4.22 8.50
CA PRO A 306 -16.74 3.46 8.06
C PRO A 306 -17.16 2.01 7.75
N GLU A 307 -16.91 1.57 6.53
CA GLU A 307 -17.18 0.21 6.09
C GLU A 307 -16.06 -0.72 6.58
N MET A 308 -16.44 -1.79 7.28
CA MET A 308 -15.50 -2.82 7.75
C MET A 308 -15.01 -3.66 6.57
N THR A 309 -13.77 -3.40 6.14
CA THR A 309 -13.13 -3.97 4.95
C THR A 309 -12.74 -5.44 5.13
N ASP A 310 -12.43 -5.88 6.36
CA ASP A 310 -12.19 -7.30 6.66
C ASP A 310 -13.44 -7.97 7.26
N VAL A 311 -14.16 -8.65 6.35
CA VAL A 311 -15.61 -8.94 6.38
C VAL A 311 -16.13 -9.77 7.57
N LYS A 312 -15.26 -10.34 8.42
CA LYS A 312 -15.71 -11.15 9.56
C LYS A 312 -15.20 -10.68 10.90
N LEU A 313 -13.89 -10.60 11.10
CA LEU A 313 -13.31 -10.33 12.42
C LEU A 313 -13.59 -8.92 12.93
N GLU A 314 -13.40 -7.89 12.11
CA GLU A 314 -13.68 -6.51 12.54
C GLU A 314 -15.19 -6.28 12.78
N LYS A 315 -16.02 -6.91 11.93
CA LYS A 315 -17.49 -6.92 12.10
C LYS A 315 -17.90 -7.65 13.39
N ASP A 316 -17.24 -8.75 13.72
CA ASP A 316 -17.49 -9.51 14.93
C ASP A 316 -17.02 -8.73 16.18
N SER A 317 -15.85 -8.07 16.12
CA SER A 317 -15.37 -7.18 17.18
C SER A 317 -16.34 -6.04 17.47
N LYS A 318 -16.85 -5.37 16.43
CA LYS A 318 -17.86 -4.32 16.59
C LYS A 318 -19.16 -4.85 17.19
N LYS A 319 -19.69 -5.96 16.65
CA LYS A 319 -20.92 -6.59 17.18
C LYS A 319 -20.74 -7.02 18.65
N GLU A 320 -19.59 -7.58 18.98
CA GLU A 320 -19.24 -7.98 20.34
C GLU A 320 -19.19 -6.74 21.25
N ALA A 321 -18.51 -5.67 20.83
CA ALA A 321 -18.45 -4.42 21.57
C ALA A 321 -19.84 -3.78 21.77
N GLU A 322 -20.70 -3.77 20.75
CA GLU A 322 -22.07 -3.26 20.82
C GLU A 322 -22.95 -4.11 21.74
N ARG A 323 -22.82 -5.44 21.70
CA ARG A 323 -23.50 -6.36 22.62
C ARG A 323 -23.09 -6.11 24.07
N LEU A 324 -21.81 -5.82 24.30
CA LEU A 324 -21.24 -5.63 25.63
C LEU A 324 -21.45 -4.20 26.15
N ALA A 325 -21.70 -3.22 25.29
CA ALA A 325 -21.90 -1.81 25.65
C ALA A 325 -22.84 -1.55 26.85
N PRO A 326 -24.07 -2.12 26.92
CA PRO A 326 -24.95 -1.88 28.06
C PRO A 326 -24.40 -2.49 29.35
N ILE A 327 -23.71 -3.64 29.26
CA ILE A 327 -23.08 -4.31 30.38
C ILE A 327 -21.90 -3.48 30.88
N LEU A 328 -21.02 -3.04 29.97
CA LEU A 328 -19.90 -2.16 30.27
C LEU A 328 -20.37 -0.86 30.93
N GLN A 329 -21.44 -0.26 30.43
CA GLN A 329 -21.99 0.97 31.00
C GLN A 329 -22.53 0.77 32.43
N GLN A 330 -23.24 -0.34 32.68
CA GLN A 330 -23.71 -0.68 34.02
C GLN A 330 -22.56 -0.97 34.98
N LEU A 331 -21.55 -1.74 34.54
CA LEU A 331 -20.38 -2.08 35.34
C LEU A 331 -19.52 -0.84 35.62
N PHE A 332 -19.37 0.05 34.65
CA PHE A 332 -18.70 1.34 34.80
C PHE A 332 -19.38 2.22 35.86
N LYS A 333 -20.72 2.35 35.81
CA LYS A 333 -21.51 3.06 36.83
C LYS A 333 -21.31 2.47 38.23
N LYS A 334 -21.34 1.13 38.35
CA LYS A 334 -21.12 0.43 39.63
C LYS A 334 -19.69 0.61 40.17
N CYS A 335 -18.68 0.61 39.30
CA CYS A 335 -17.29 0.85 39.69
C CYS A 335 -17.08 2.28 40.21
N ASN A 336 -17.65 3.28 39.54
CA ASN A 336 -17.57 4.67 40.00
C ASN A 336 -18.29 4.88 41.34
N HIS A 337 -19.42 4.20 41.56
CA HIS A 337 -20.14 4.25 42.82
C HIS A 337 -19.39 3.57 43.99
N CYS A 338 -18.72 2.44 43.74
CA CYS A 338 -17.86 1.79 44.74
C CYS A 338 -16.63 2.63 45.10
N ASN A 339 -16.02 3.33 44.14
CA ASN A 339 -14.90 4.24 44.40
C ASN A 339 -15.33 5.45 45.23
N SER A 340 -16.56 5.97 45.02
CA SER A 340 -17.10 7.05 45.85
C SER A 340 -17.42 6.63 47.28
N LEU A 341 -17.80 5.37 47.50
CA LEU A 341 -18.06 4.81 48.84
C LEU A 341 -16.75 4.47 49.57
N SER A 342 -15.74 3.95 48.86
CA SER A 342 -14.43 3.63 49.45
C SER A 342 -13.68 4.89 49.89
N ARG A 343 -13.72 5.97 49.09
CA ARG A 343 -13.14 7.28 49.47
C ARG A 343 -13.87 7.98 50.62
N LYS A 344 -15.17 7.71 50.81
CA LYS A 344 -15.93 8.22 51.96
C LYS A 344 -15.60 7.48 53.26
N ASN A 345 -15.13 6.23 53.17
CA ASN A 345 -14.71 5.45 54.33
C ASN A 345 -13.24 5.71 54.73
N GLU A 346 -12.39 6.19 53.80
CA GLU A 346 -11.01 6.60 54.11
C GLU A 346 -10.91 8.03 54.67
N ASN A 347 -11.89 8.90 54.39
CA ASN A 347 -11.98 10.26 54.92
C ASN A 347 -13.02 10.40 56.04
N GLY A 348 -13.36 9.30 56.72
CA GLY A 348 -14.32 9.30 57.82
C GLY A 348 -13.66 9.65 59.15
N GLU A 349 -13.55 10.95 59.43
CA GLU A 349 -13.83 11.49 60.76
C GLU A 349 -15.33 11.84 60.86
#